data_AF-A0AAJ7QEV2-F1
#
_entry.id   AF-A0AAJ7QEV2-F1
#
_cell.length_a   1.000
_cell.length_b   1.000
_cell.length_c   1.000
_cell.angle_alpha   90.00
_cell.angle_beta   90.00
_cell.angle_gamma   90.00
#
_symmetry.space_group_name_H-M   'P 1'
#
loop_
_entity.id
_entity.type
_entity.pdbx_description
1 polymer ?
#
loop_
_entity_poly.entity_id
_entity_poly.type
_entity_poly.pdbx_seq_one_letter_code
_entity_poly.pdbx_strand_id
1 'polypeptide(L)'
;MSDVVPPTALSEVQLRFLCHDDIENVKLLCGDWFPIEYPDSWYQDITSNKKFFSLAATFRGGIVGMIVAEIKGRTKVHKEDGDILASSFPVDTQVAYILSLGVVKEFRKHGIGTALCSHWLTHNT
;
A
#
# COMPACT_ATOMS: atom_id res chain seq x y z
N MET A 1 -1.67 21.04 -22.06
CA MET A 1 -2.96 20.33 -21.98
C MET A 1 -3.09 19.87 -20.53
N SER A 2 -4.08 20.40 -19.81
CA SER A 2 -4.32 20.02 -18.43
C SER A 2 -5.01 18.65 -18.46
N ASP A 3 -4.28 17.59 -18.11
CA ASP A 3 -4.85 16.25 -17.95
C ASP A 3 -5.77 16.25 -16.73
N VAL A 4 -6.99 16.75 -16.93
CA VAL A 4 -8.06 16.63 -15.95
C VAL A 4 -8.43 15.16 -15.91
N VAL A 5 -8.12 14.51 -14.78
CA VAL A 5 -8.52 13.13 -14.51
C VAL A 5 -10.04 13.03 -14.71
N PRO A 6 -10.52 12.18 -15.63
CA PRO A 6 -11.94 12.12 -15.93
C PRO A 6 -12.72 11.61 -14.70
N PRO A 7 -13.99 12.03 -14.51
CA PRO A 7 -14.81 11.53 -13.40
C PRO A 7 -15.00 10.00 -13.41
N THR A 8 -14.78 9.36 -14.57
CA THR A 8 -14.80 7.90 -14.76
C THR A 8 -13.51 7.20 -14.34
N ALA A 9 -12.48 7.93 -13.87
CA ALA A 9 -11.18 7.37 -13.58
C ALA A 9 -11.23 6.18 -12.61
N LEU A 10 -12.12 6.19 -11.63
CA LEU A 10 -12.29 5.05 -10.71
C LEU A 10 -12.78 3.78 -11.43
N SER A 11 -13.63 3.90 -12.45
CA SER A 11 -14.16 2.77 -13.22
C SER A 11 -13.12 2.15 -14.15
N GLU A 12 -12.12 2.94 -14.56
CA GLU A 12 -11.01 2.50 -15.40
C GLU A 12 -9.79 2.02 -14.59
N VAL A 13 -9.78 2.27 -13.27
CA VAL A 13 -8.72 1.81 -12.38
C VAL A 13 -8.81 0.30 -12.20
N GLN A 14 -7.68 -0.37 -12.40
CA GLN A 14 -7.52 -1.80 -12.15
C GLN A 14 -6.65 -2.01 -10.91
N LEU A 15 -6.86 -3.13 -10.23
CA LEU A 15 -6.05 -3.53 -9.08
C LEU A 15 -5.20 -4.73 -9.47
N ARG A 16 -3.90 -4.68 -9.16
CA ARG A 16 -2.97 -5.82 -9.33
C ARG A 16 -1.91 -5.81 -8.25
N PHE A 17 -1.33 -6.97 -7.95
CA PHE A 17 -0.16 -7.03 -7.08
C PHE A 17 1.05 -6.38 -7.75
N LEU A 18 1.92 -5.80 -6.92
CA LEU A 18 3.24 -5.34 -7.36
C LEU A 18 4.10 -6.55 -7.79
N CYS A 19 4.96 -6.32 -8.77
CA CYS A 19 5.99 -7.27 -9.18
C CYS A 19 7.37 -6.60 -9.22
N HIS A 20 8.41 -7.41 -9.43
CA HIS A 20 9.80 -6.94 -9.48
C HIS A 20 10.03 -5.80 -10.49
N ASP A 21 9.33 -5.83 -11.63
CA ASP A 21 9.46 -4.80 -12.67
C ASP A 21 8.91 -3.42 -12.24
N ASP A 22 8.14 -3.36 -11.14
CA ASP A 22 7.58 -2.11 -10.63
C ASP A 22 8.54 -1.32 -9.74
N ILE A 23 9.70 -1.86 -9.37
CA ILE A 23 10.63 -1.26 -8.38
C ILE A 23 10.93 0.21 -8.70
N GLU A 24 11.33 0.50 -9.94
CA GLU A 24 11.71 1.86 -10.33
C GLU A 24 10.51 2.83 -10.31
N ASN A 25 9.33 2.38 -10.74
CA ASN A 25 8.10 3.18 -10.66
C ASN A 25 7.71 3.47 -9.21
N VAL A 26 7.82 2.46 -8.34
CA VAL A 26 7.48 2.58 -6.92
C VAL A 26 8.44 3.51 -6.20
N LYS A 27 9.74 3.47 -6.52
CA LYS A 27 10.75 4.41 -5.97
C LYS A 27 10.39 5.86 -6.28
N LEU A 28 10.07 6.15 -7.55
CA LEU A 28 9.68 7.50 -7.98
C LEU A 28 8.43 7.98 -7.24
N LEU A 29 7.39 7.14 -7.19
CA LEU A 29 6.13 7.46 -6.52
C LEU A 29 6.30 7.66 -5.01
N CYS A 30 7.09 6.80 -4.34
CA CYS A 30 7.39 6.97 -2.92
C CYS A 30 8.14 8.27 -2.64
N GLY A 31 9.09 8.65 -3.50
CA GLY A 31 9.82 9.92 -3.38
C GLY A 31 8.91 11.15 -3.48
N ASP A 32 7.84 11.06 -4.28
CA ASP A 32 6.83 12.12 -4.39
C ASP A 32 5.81 12.13 -3.24
N TRP A 33 5.50 10.95 -2.68
CA TRP A 33 4.45 10.79 -1.66
C TRP A 33 4.93 11.03 -0.25
N PHE A 34 6.17 10.67 0.06
CA PHE A 34 6.72 10.68 1.41
C PHE A 34 8.04 11.45 1.45
N PRO A 35 8.27 12.29 2.47
CA PRO A 35 9.52 13.03 2.63
C PRO A 35 10.66 12.16 3.20
N ILE A 36 10.62 10.84 2.99
CA ILE A 36 11.54 9.86 3.57
C ILE A 36 12.06 8.96 2.46
N GLU A 37 13.36 8.70 2.49
CA GLU A 37 14.02 7.79 1.56
C GLU A 37 14.07 6.38 2.15
N TYR A 38 13.42 5.43 1.47
CA TYR A 38 13.51 4.02 1.83
C TYR A 38 14.74 3.37 1.18
N PRO A 39 15.38 2.39 1.83
CA PRO A 39 16.51 1.67 1.23
C PRO A 39 16.07 0.79 0.06
N ASP A 40 16.97 0.52 -0.89
CA ASP A 40 16.70 -0.33 -2.05
C ASP A 40 16.17 -1.72 -1.69
N SER A 41 16.64 -2.30 -0.58
CA SER A 41 16.18 -3.60 -0.08
C SER A 41 14.69 -3.59 0.28
N TRP A 42 14.16 -2.45 0.76
CA TRP A 42 12.74 -2.33 1.08
C TRP A 42 11.88 -2.41 -0.19
N TYR A 43 12.29 -1.74 -1.27
CA TYR A 43 11.59 -1.81 -2.56
C TYR A 43 11.64 -3.21 -3.17
N GLN A 44 12.76 -3.92 -3.04
CA GLN A 44 12.88 -5.31 -3.47
C GLN A 44 11.95 -6.23 -2.66
N ASP A 45 11.88 -6.04 -1.34
CA ASP A 45 11.03 -6.82 -0.46
C ASP A 45 9.55 -6.65 -0.79
N ILE A 46 9.05 -5.42 -0.88
CA ILE A 46 7.61 -5.19 -1.10
C ILE A 46 7.14 -5.63 -2.49
N THR A 47 8.03 -5.73 -3.48
CA THR A 47 7.69 -6.12 -4.86
C THR A 47 7.86 -7.61 -5.13
N SER A 48 8.65 -8.31 -4.32
CA SER A 48 9.05 -9.70 -4.59
C SER A 48 8.67 -10.67 -3.47
N ASN A 49 8.47 -10.19 -2.25
CA ASN A 49 8.21 -11.03 -1.08
C ASN A 49 6.71 -11.16 -0.81
N LYS A 50 6.20 -12.40 -0.90
CA LYS A 50 4.78 -12.75 -0.68
C LYS A 50 4.30 -12.55 0.76
N LYS A 51 5.20 -12.26 1.70
CA LYS A 51 4.84 -11.87 3.07
C LYS A 51 4.06 -10.56 3.09
N PHE A 52 4.32 -9.66 2.14
CA PHE A 52 3.64 -8.39 2.04
C PHE A 52 2.40 -8.49 1.16
N PHE A 53 1.34 -7.85 1.61
CA PHE A 53 0.23 -7.50 0.77
C PHE A 53 0.56 -6.19 0.05
N SER A 54 1.03 -6.31 -1.19
CA SER A 54 1.51 -5.19 -2.00
C SER A 54 0.64 -5.01 -3.24
N LEU A 55 -0.36 -4.13 -3.15
CA LEU A 55 -1.38 -3.95 -4.17
C LEU A 55 -1.26 -2.55 -4.80
N ALA A 56 -1.22 -2.50 -6.13
CA ALA A 56 -1.23 -1.28 -6.91
C ALA A 56 -2.60 -1.04 -7.57
N ALA A 57 -3.00 0.22 -7.59
CA ALA A 57 -4.04 0.75 -8.45
C ALA A 57 -3.38 1.27 -9.74
N THR A 58 -3.81 0.75 -10.89
CA THR A 58 -3.30 1.15 -12.20
C THR A 58 -4.37 1.84 -13.02
N PHE A 59 -3.99 2.89 -13.74
CA PHE A 59 -4.84 3.57 -14.71
C PHE A 59 -4.08 3.65 -16.04
N ARG A 60 -4.66 3.09 -17.10
CA ARG A 60 -4.04 3.00 -18.44
C ARG A 60 -2.61 2.43 -18.43
N GLY A 61 -2.37 1.45 -17.57
CA GLY A 61 -1.07 0.77 -17.42
C GLY A 61 -0.09 1.43 -16.45
N GLY A 62 -0.30 2.70 -16.07
CA GLY A 62 0.54 3.38 -15.08
C GLY A 62 0.03 3.17 -13.64
N ILE A 63 0.95 3.04 -12.68
CA ILE A 63 0.59 2.98 -11.25
C ILE A 63 0.17 4.37 -10.78
N VAL A 64 -1.06 4.49 -10.29
CA VAL A 64 -1.63 5.74 -9.76
C VAL A 64 -1.84 5.72 -8.25
N GLY A 65 -1.68 4.56 -7.62
CA GLY A 65 -1.67 4.42 -6.17
C GLY A 65 -1.23 3.03 -5.76
N MET A 66 -0.87 2.86 -4.49
CA MET A 66 -0.56 1.56 -3.93
C MET A 66 -0.85 1.49 -2.44
N ILE A 67 -1.05 0.28 -1.94
CA ILE A 67 -1.06 -0.07 -0.52
C ILE A 67 -0.07 -1.22 -0.30
N VAL A 68 0.76 -1.08 0.72
CA VAL A 68 1.70 -2.11 1.17
C VAL A 68 1.41 -2.37 2.64
N ALA A 69 1.07 -3.61 2.98
CA ALA A 69 0.79 -4.02 4.35
C ALA A 69 1.46 -5.36 4.69
N GLU A 70 1.76 -5.57 5.96
CA GLU A 70 2.25 -6.84 6.49
C GLU A 70 1.32 -7.34 7.59
N ILE A 71 0.91 -8.60 7.51
CA ILE A 71 0.28 -9.29 8.64
C ILE A 71 1.38 -9.91 9.50
N LYS A 72 1.43 -9.51 10.77
CA LYS A 72 2.39 -10.03 11.74
C LYS A 72 1.73 -10.28 13.09
N GLY A 73 2.26 -11.23 13.86
CA GLY A 73 1.79 -11.46 15.22
C GLY A 73 2.03 -10.24 16.10
N ARG A 74 1.17 -10.03 17.12
CA ARG A 74 1.27 -8.88 18.03
C ARG A 74 2.64 -8.74 18.70
N THR A 75 3.38 -9.83 18.86
CA THR A 75 4.73 -9.85 19.44
C THR A 75 5.80 -9.26 18.52
N LYS A 76 5.51 -9.09 17.23
CA LYS A 76 6.39 -8.49 16.21
C LYS A 76 6.09 -7.00 15.96
N VAL A 77 5.18 -6.43 16.73
CA VAL A 77 4.92 -4.98 16.73
C VAL A 77 6.11 -4.27 17.38
N HIS A 78 6.43 -3.08 16.87
CA HIS A 78 7.51 -2.30 17.45
C HIS A 78 7.17 -1.90 18.89
N LYS A 79 8.20 -1.69 19.72
CA LYS A 79 7.98 -1.40 21.15
C LYS A 79 7.20 -0.09 21.35
N GLU A 80 7.38 0.90 20.46
CA GLU A 80 6.61 2.15 20.50
C GLU A 80 5.11 1.94 20.33
N ASP A 81 4.69 0.87 19.66
CA ASP A 81 3.30 0.56 19.29
C ASP A 81 2.74 -0.63 20.11
N GLY A 82 3.46 -1.06 21.15
CA GLY A 82 3.16 -2.29 21.88
C GLY A 82 1.84 -2.27 22.66
N ASP A 83 1.27 -1.08 22.88
CA ASP A 83 0.04 -0.84 23.64
C ASP A 83 -1.22 -0.74 22.75
N ILE A 84 -1.09 -0.83 21.42
CA ILE A 84 -2.23 -0.84 20.48
C ILE A 84 -3.23 -1.96 20.82
N LEU A 85 -2.73 -3.11 21.27
CA LEU A 85 -3.56 -4.24 21.72
C LEU A 85 -3.36 -4.48 23.21
N ALA A 86 -4.48 -4.60 23.94
CA ALA A 86 -4.46 -4.98 25.35
C ALA A 86 -3.69 -6.30 25.56
N SER A 87 -2.96 -6.41 26.67
CA SER A 87 -2.18 -7.62 27.01
C SER A 87 -3.06 -8.86 27.23
N SER A 88 -4.37 -8.68 27.41
CA SER A 88 -5.35 -9.76 27.49
C SER A 88 -5.58 -10.51 26.18
N PHE A 89 -5.27 -9.91 25.03
CA PHE A 89 -5.39 -10.60 23.74
C PHE A 89 -4.40 -11.77 23.63
N PRO A 90 -4.79 -12.92 23.05
CA PRO A 90 -3.90 -14.05 22.82
C PRO A 90 -2.60 -13.67 22.08
N VAL A 91 -1.51 -14.40 22.35
CA VAL A 91 -0.17 -14.11 21.78
C VAL A 91 -0.12 -14.34 20.27
N ASP A 92 -0.96 -15.23 19.76
CA ASP A 92 -1.19 -15.53 18.34
C ASP A 92 -2.08 -14.50 17.63
N THR A 93 -2.62 -13.50 18.35
CA THR A 93 -3.36 -12.39 17.73
C THR A 93 -2.49 -11.72 16.67
N GLN A 94 -3.01 -11.66 15.45
CA GLN A 94 -2.35 -10.98 14.34
C GLN A 94 -2.78 -9.53 14.26
N VAL A 95 -1.87 -8.69 13.79
CA VAL A 95 -2.12 -7.31 13.42
C VAL A 95 -1.67 -7.09 11.99
N ALA A 96 -2.29 -6.12 11.33
CA ALA A 96 -1.86 -5.65 10.05
C ALA A 96 -1.20 -4.28 10.18
N TYR A 97 0.03 -4.19 9.71
CA TYR A 97 0.78 -2.95 9.69
C TYR A 97 0.81 -2.43 8.25
N ILE A 98 0.21 -1.26 8.01
CA ILE A 98 0.28 -0.60 6.71
C ILE A 98 1.62 0.13 6.65
N LEU A 99 2.54 -0.36 5.81
CA LEU A 99 3.86 0.24 5.61
C LEU A 99 3.78 1.49 4.74
N SER A 100 2.93 1.46 3.71
CA SER A 100 2.78 2.55 2.76
C SER A 100 1.37 2.56 2.17
N LEU A 101 0.78 3.74 2.06
CA LEU A 101 -0.46 3.98 1.34
C LEU A 101 -0.34 5.33 0.63
N GLY A 102 -0.41 5.31 -0.69
CA GLY A 102 -0.21 6.50 -1.50
C GLY A 102 -1.05 6.50 -2.77
N VAL A 103 -1.40 7.70 -3.21
CA VAL A 103 -2.11 7.96 -4.47
C VAL A 103 -1.48 9.20 -5.11
N VAL A 104 -1.22 9.11 -6.41
CA VAL A 104 -0.74 10.20 -7.27
C VAL A 104 -1.66 11.41 -7.11
N LYS A 105 -1.08 12.61 -7.00
CA LYS A 105 -1.77 13.82 -6.55
C LYS A 105 -3.02 14.14 -7.37
N GLU A 106 -2.91 13.97 -8.68
CA GLU A 106 -3.95 14.21 -9.69
C GLU A 106 -5.14 13.24 -9.52
N PHE A 107 -4.88 12.03 -9.02
CA PHE A 107 -5.87 10.98 -8.80
C PHE A 107 -6.43 10.95 -7.37
N ARG A 108 -5.96 11.83 -6.47
CA ARG A 108 -6.49 11.94 -5.10
C ARG A 108 -7.94 12.42 -5.13
N LYS A 109 -8.70 12.10 -4.06
CA LYS A 109 -10.14 12.44 -3.91
C LYS A 109 -11.09 11.80 -4.93
N HIS A 110 -10.62 10.81 -5.69
CA HIS A 110 -11.44 10.00 -6.60
C HIS A 110 -11.80 8.61 -6.02
N GLY A 111 -11.61 8.39 -4.72
CA GLY A 111 -11.95 7.13 -4.05
C GLY A 111 -10.92 6.00 -4.18
N ILE A 112 -9.80 6.20 -4.89
CA ILE A 112 -8.76 5.16 -5.08
C ILE A 112 -8.16 4.69 -3.75
N GLY A 113 -7.83 5.61 -2.85
CA GLY A 113 -7.30 5.24 -1.52
C GLY A 113 -8.29 4.39 -0.72
N THR A 114 -9.57 4.74 -0.78
CA THR A 114 -10.64 3.93 -0.19
C THR A 114 -10.74 2.55 -0.84
N ALA A 115 -10.66 2.47 -2.18
CA ALA A 115 -10.71 1.20 -2.90
C ALA A 115 -9.54 0.27 -2.50
N LEU A 116 -8.32 0.81 -2.38
CA LEU A 116 -7.12 0.08 -1.94
C LEU A 116 -7.30 -0.47 -0.51
N CYS A 117 -7.74 0.38 0.43
CA CYS A 117 -7.99 -0.05 1.81
C CYS A 117 -9.12 -1.07 1.91
N SER A 118 -10.24 -0.85 1.22
CA SER A 118 -11.38 -1.77 1.24
C SER A 118 -11.01 -3.13 0.63
N HIS A 119 -10.25 -3.14 -0.47
CA HIS A 119 -9.78 -4.39 -1.07
C HIS A 119 -8.85 -5.16 -0.13
N TRP A 120 -7.96 -4.44 0.57
CA TRP A 120 -7.13 -5.04 1.60
C TRP A 120 -7.95 -5.61 2.77
N LEU A 121 -8.92 -4.86 3.30
CA LEU A 121 -9.78 -5.33 4.40
C LEU A 121 -10.56 -6.60 4.00
N THR A 122 -11.23 -6.59 2.86
CA THR A 122 -12.00 -7.74 2.36
C THR A 122 -11.14 -8.99 2.13
N HIS A 123 -9.86 -8.83 1.78
CA HIS A 123 -8.97 -9.97 1.59
C HIS A 123 -8.52 -10.63 2.90
N ASN A 124 -8.60 -9.91 4.04
CA ASN A 124 -8.02 -10.34 5.32
C ASN A 124 -9.06 -10.55 6.44
N THR A 125 -10.35 -10.37 6.15
CA THR A 125 -11.50 -10.72 7.00
C THR A 125 -12.21 -11.94 6.44
#